data_AF-A0A328RTG3-F1
#
_entry.id   AF-A0A328RTG3-F1
#
_cell.length_a   1.000
_cell.length_b   1.000
_cell.length_c   1.000
_cell.angle_alpha   90.00
_cell.angle_beta   90.00
_cell.angle_gamma   90.00
#
_symmetry.space_group_name_H-M   'P 1'
#
loop_
_entity.id
_entity.type
_entity.pdbx_description
1 polymer ?
#
loop_
_entity_poly.entity_id
_entity_poly.type
_entity_poly.pdbx_seq_one_letter_code
_entity_poly.pdbx_strand_id
1 'polypeptide(L)' 'MFSYENGTTGIKNLDYKALIKLEKIQIPPKEEIIDFNNRITPLLNKIYQNSLEIEKLTKLRDTLLPKLMSGELDVSGVDI' A
#
# COMPACT_ATOMS: atom_id res chain seq x y z
N MET A 1 -9.21 23.04 5.50
CA MET A 1 -9.35 23.65 6.84
C MET A 1 -8.91 22.61 7.85
N PHE A 2 -7.91 22.92 8.66
CA PHE A 2 -7.13 22.00 9.49
C PHE A 2 -7.82 21.74 10.85
N SER A 3 -8.98 21.08 10.85
CA SER A 3 -9.81 20.94 12.06
C SER A 3 -9.20 20.08 13.17
N TYR A 4 -8.18 19.27 12.84
CA TYR A 4 -7.55 18.31 13.76
C TYR A 4 -6.02 18.44 13.77
N GLU A 5 -5.47 19.63 13.62
CA GLU A 5 -4.03 19.86 13.74
C GLU A 5 -3.68 20.63 15.01
N ASN A 6 -2.66 20.17 15.74
CA ASN A 6 -2.05 20.93 16.83
C ASN A 6 -0.51 21.01 16.69
N GLY A 7 0.07 22.16 17.06
CA GLY A 7 1.53 22.39 17.01
C GLY A 7 1.90 23.87 17.04
N THR A 8 3.03 24.22 17.69
CA THR A 8 3.51 25.60 17.86
C THR A 8 4.85 25.89 17.14
N THR A 9 5.39 24.94 16.37
CA THR A 9 6.75 25.03 15.78
C THR A 9 6.83 24.59 14.32
N GLY A 10 5.73 24.68 13.55
CA GLY A 10 5.68 24.28 12.14
C GLY A 10 5.50 22.77 11.90
N ILE A 11 5.59 21.95 12.95
CA ILE A 11 5.20 20.53 12.92
C ILE A 11 3.71 20.44 13.22
N LYS A 12 2.94 19.92 12.28
CA LYS A 12 1.50 19.68 12.41
C LYS A 12 1.29 18.24 12.93
N ASN A 13 0.83 18.10 14.16
CA ASN A 13 0.43 16.82 14.72
C ASN A 13 -1.08 16.64 14.63
N LEU A 14 -1.54 15.39 14.56
CA LEU A 14 -2.96 15.07 14.67
C LEU A 14 -3.45 15.35 16.10
N ASP A 15 -4.41 16.27 16.23
CA ASP A 15 -5.16 16.47 17.46
C ASP A 15 -6.22 15.37 17.63
N TYR A 16 -5.74 14.18 17.99
CA TYR A 16 -6.60 13.01 18.20
C TYR A 16 -7.60 13.22 19.35
N LYS A 17 -7.31 14.11 20.30
CA LYS A 17 -8.21 14.43 21.41
C LYS A 17 -9.41 15.23 20.90
N ALA A 18 -9.17 16.25 20.08
CA ALA A 18 -10.22 16.99 19.41
C ALA A 18 -11.03 16.07 18.48
N LEU A 19 -10.37 15.21 17.72
CA LEU A 19 -11.02 14.26 16.81
C LEU A 19 -11.97 13.32 17.54
N ILE A 20 -11.50 12.61 18.58
CA ILE A 20 -12.34 11.66 19.34
C ILE A 20 -13.49 12.37 20.07
N LYS A 21 -13.28 13.62 20.51
CA LYS A 21 -14.30 14.38 21.23
C LYS A 21 -15.38 14.96 20.30
N LEU A 22 -15.00 15.41 19.11
CA LEU A 22 -15.89 16.12 18.18
C LEU A 22 -16.58 15.17 17.22
N GLU A 23 -15.88 14.13 16.76
CA GLU A 23 -16.43 13.19 15.80
C GLU A 23 -17.26 12.12 16.49
N LYS A 24 -18.52 11.99 16.06
CA LYS A 24 -19.37 10.88 16.48
C LYS A 24 -19.02 9.64 15.68
N ILE A 25 -18.33 8.70 16.30
CA ILE A 25 -18.01 7.40 15.68
C ILE A 25 -19.17 6.44 15.94
N GLN A 26 -19.83 6.00 14.88
CA GLN A 26 -20.79 4.90 14.95
C GLN A 26 -20.03 3.58 14.97
N ILE A 27 -20.21 2.79 16.03
CA ILE A 27 -19.59 1.48 16.16
C ILE A 27 -20.64 0.43 15.78
N PRO A 28 -20.48 -0.27 14.64
CA PRO A 28 -21.40 -1.32 14.25
C PRO A 28 -21.28 -2.55 15.16
N PRO A 29 -22.27 -3.47 15.13
CA PRO A 29 -22.18 -4.75 15.83
C PRO A 29 -20.91 -5.51 15.49
N LYS A 30 -20.39 -6.26 16.46
CA LYS A 30 -19.11 -6.97 16.33
C LYS A 30 -19.14 -7.97 15.18
N GLU A 31 -20.28 -8.61 14.97
CA GLU A 31 -20.52 -9.60 13.92
C GLU A 31 -20.38 -8.96 12.54
N GLU A 32 -20.94 -7.78 12.33
CA GLU A 32 -20.82 -7.04 11.07
C GLU A 32 -19.36 -6.61 10.79
N ILE A 33 -18.61 -6.24 11.82
CA ILE A 33 -17.18 -5.90 11.71
C ILE A 33 -16.38 -7.14 11.26
N ILE A 34 -16.67 -8.30 11.85
CA ILE A 34 -16.00 -9.56 11.50
C ILE A 34 -16.32 -9.95 10.05
N ASP A 35 -17.60 -9.89 9.66
CA ASP A 35 -18.05 -10.22 8.31
C ASP A 35 -17.45 -9.30 7.26
N PHE A 36 -17.40 -7.99 7.54
CA PHE A 36 -16.73 -7.02 6.68
C PHE A 36 -15.24 -7.33 6.52
N ASN A 37 -14.54 -7.57 7.62
CA ASN A 37 -13.11 -7.90 7.59
C ASN A 37 -12.85 -9.18 6.78
N ASN A 38 -13.62 -10.23 7.02
CA ASN A 38 -13.49 -11.49 6.27
C ASN A 38 -13.65 -11.31 4.76
N ARG A 39 -14.51 -10.38 4.33
CA ARG A 39 -14.71 -10.06 2.90
C ARG A 39 -13.59 -9.20 2.32
N ILE A 40 -13.09 -8.22 3.07
CA ILE A 40 -12.14 -7.22 2.56
C ILE A 40 -10.67 -7.67 2.70
N THR A 41 -10.32 -8.41 3.75
CA THR A 41 -8.97 -8.94 3.96
C THR A 41 -8.38 -9.65 2.74
N PRO A 42 -9.08 -10.58 2.04
CA PRO A 42 -8.51 -11.22 0.85
C PRO A 42 -8.24 -10.22 -0.30
N LEU A 43 -9.06 -9.17 -0.44
CA LEU A 43 -8.85 -8.13 -1.45
C LEU A 43 -7.62 -7.29 -1.13
N LEU A 44 -7.47 -6.87 0.13
CA LEU A 44 -6.29 -6.13 0.59
C LEU A 44 -5.01 -6.95 0.43
N ASN A 45 -5.06 -8.24 0.78
CA ASN A 45 -3.95 -9.16 0.57
C ASN A 45 -3.58 -9.26 -0.90
N LYS A 46 -4.57 -9.37 -1.80
CA LYS A 46 -4.30 -9.41 -3.25
C LYS A 46 -3.66 -8.12 -3.76
N ILE A 47 -4.14 -6.96 -3.32
CA ILE A 47 -3.55 -5.65 -3.66
C ILE A 47 -2.09 -5.59 -3.20
N TYR A 48 -1.81 -6.05 -1.99
CA TYR A 48 -0.46 -6.08 -1.44
C TYR A 48 0.46 -7.02 -2.22
N GLN A 49 0.03 -8.26 -2.47
CA GLN A 49 0.82 -9.23 -3.24
C GLN A 49 1.10 -8.75 -4.67
N ASN A 50 0.11 -8.17 -5.33
CA ASN A 50 0.31 -7.59 -6.67
C ASN A 50 1.32 -6.45 -6.64
N SER A 51 1.30 -5.60 -5.61
CA SER A 51 2.26 -4.51 -5.47
C SER A 51 3.70 -5.04 -5.33
N LEU A 52 3.90 -6.09 -4.53
CA LEU A 52 5.20 -6.75 -4.38
C LEU A 52 5.69 -7.38 -5.68
N GLU A 53 4.81 -8.05 -6.42
CA GLU A 53 5.17 -8.67 -7.69
C GLU A 53 5.51 -7.62 -8.75
N ILE A 54 4.75 -6.51 -8.81
CA ILE A 54 5.07 -5.38 -9.69
C ILE A 54 6.45 -4.82 -9.36
N GLU A 55 6.78 -4.60 -8.09
CA GLU A 55 8.09 -4.12 -7.67
C GLU A 55 9.20 -5.07 -8.14
N LYS A 56 9.03 -6.38 -7.90
CA LYS A 56 9.99 -7.42 -8.30
C LYS A 56 10.17 -7.48 -9.81
N LEU A 57 9.09 -7.51 -10.58
CA LEU A 57 9.12 -7.56 -12.05
C LEU A 57 9.72 -6.28 -12.64
N THR A 58 9.41 -5.13 -12.06
CA THR A 58 9.99 -3.84 -12.47
C THR A 58 11.49 -3.85 -12.26
N LYS A 59 11.95 -4.27 -11.08
CA LYS A 59 13.39 -4.38 -10.78
C LYS A 59 14.09 -5.39 -11.70
N LEU A 60 13.45 -6.53 -11.97
CA LEU A 60 13.99 -7.54 -12.87
C LEU A 60 14.13 -6.99 -14.29
N ARG A 61 13.10 -6.33 -14.82
CA ARG A 61 13.13 -5.65 -16.12
C ARG A 61 14.25 -4.63 -16.18
N ASP A 62 14.35 -3.75 -15.19
CA ASP A 62 15.34 -2.66 -15.17
C ASP A 62 16.78 -3.19 -15.03
N THR A 63 16.94 -4.38 -14.44
CA THR A 63 18.24 -5.06 -14.35
C THR A 63 18.60 -5.76 -15.66
N LEU A 64 17.65 -6.49 -16.27
CA LEU A 64 17.93 -7.33 -17.44
C LEU A 64 17.96 -6.54 -18.74
N LEU A 65 17.07 -5.56 -18.91
CA LEU A 65 16.93 -4.84 -20.19
C LEU A 65 18.23 -4.17 -20.64
N PRO A 66 19.01 -3.46 -19.79
CA PRO A 66 20.28 -2.88 -20.21
C PRO A 66 21.30 -3.93 -20.65
N LYS A 67 21.36 -5.08 -19.97
CA LYS A 67 22.28 -6.19 -20.27
C LYS A 67 21.92 -6.93 -21.55
N LEU A 68 20.61 -7.06 -21.85
CA LEU A 68 20.13 -7.60 -23.11
C LEU A 68 20.43 -6.64 -24.26
N MET A 69 20.18 -5.34 -24.07
CA MET A 69 20.43 -4.30 -25.08
C MET A 69 21.93 -4.13 -25.38
N SER A 70 22.81 -4.33 -24.40
CA SER A 70 24.27 -4.30 -24.60
C SER A 70 24.83 -5.56 -25.25
N GLY A 71 24.03 -6.64 -25.37
CA GLY A 71 24.50 -7.96 -25.79
C GLY A 71 25.35 -8.68 -24.75
N GLU A 72 25.41 -8.20 -23.50
CA GLU A 72 26.08 -8.87 -22.39
C GLU A 72 25.38 -10.19 -22.01
N LEU A 73 24.07 -10.27 -22.24
CA LEU A 73 23.27 -11.49 -22.08
C LEU A 73 22.72 -11.95 -23.44
N ASP A 74 23.09 -13.15 -23.87
CA ASP A 74 22.53 -13.84 -25.05
C ASP A 74 21.41 -14.80 -24.61
N VAL A 75 20.25 -14.67 -25.25
CA VAL A 75 19.05 -15.46 -24.97
C VAL A 75 18.58 -16.29 -26.17
N SER A 76 19.37 -16.34 -27.24
CA SER A 76 19.02 -17.06 -28.49
C SER A 76 18.85 -18.57 -28.33
N GLY A 77 19.46 -19.16 -27.30
CA GLY A 77 19.34 -20.59 -26.97
C GLY A 77 18.37 -20.92 -25.85
N VAL A 78 17.56 -19.96 -25.39
CA VAL A 78 16.57 -20.21 -24.32
C VAL A 78 15.28 -20.73 -24.95
N ASP A 79 14.85 -21.93 -24.56
CA ASP A 79 13.54 -22.48 -24.90
C ASP A 79 12.49 -21.92 -23.93
N ILE A 80 11.39 -21.37 -24.45
CA ILE A 80 10.29 -20.74 -23.68
C ILE A 80 9.04 -21.62 -23.73
#